data_AF-A0A1B1MLU8-F1
#
_entry.id   AF-A0A1B1MLU8-F1
#
_cell.length_a   1.000
_cell.length_b   1.000
_cell.length_c   1.000
_cell.angle_alpha   90.00
_cell.angle_beta   90.00
_cell.angle_gamma   90.00
#
_symmetry.space_group_name_H-M   'P 1'
#
loop_
_entity.id
_entity.type
_entity.pdbx_description
1 polymer ?
#
loop_
_entity_poly.entity_id
_entity_poly.type
_entity_poly.pdbx_seq_one_letter_code
_entity_poly.pdbx_strand_id
1 'polypeptide(L)'
;MTRTVRMDSDRGTTTTTTVRVSLLRAPRFPDPETDQGVHRFQHALVPGASVGDAVREGWRINVPERRVTGAREVAPLVSVDADAVVVTAVKLADDGSGDVVVRFHEAHGGRARATLTAGFDVAGITATDLLERPLTEAPAPERDGNRLLLRLRPFELVTLRFARH
;
A
#
# COMPACT_ATOMS: atom_id res chain seq x y z
N MET A 1 18.71 -8.38 10.82
CA MET A 1 19.39 -7.13 11.19
C MET A 1 20.14 -7.38 12.50
N THR A 2 21.40 -6.99 12.59
CA THR A 2 22.18 -7.14 13.82
C THR A 2 22.81 -5.80 14.16
N ARG A 3 22.66 -5.36 15.42
CA ARG A 3 23.26 -4.12 15.91
C ARG A 3 24.48 -4.49 16.77
N THR A 4 25.60 -3.85 16.52
CA THR A 4 26.85 -4.06 17.26
C THR A 4 27.34 -2.72 17.79
N VAL A 5 27.65 -2.68 19.08
CA VAL A 5 28.26 -1.51 19.74
C VAL A 5 29.76 -1.79 19.88
N ARG A 6 30.60 -0.84 19.49
CA ARG A 6 32.06 -0.92 19.63
C ARG A 6 32.56 0.32 20.35
N MET A 7 33.53 0.14 21.24
CA MET A 7 34.27 1.26 21.83
C MET A 7 35.45 1.57 20.90
N ASP A 8 35.46 2.77 20.35
CA ASP A 8 36.57 3.29 19.57
C ASP A 8 37.43 4.18 20.49
N SER A 9 38.73 3.90 20.57
CA SER A 9 39.66 4.57 21.49
C SER A 9 39.78 6.07 21.22
N ASP A 10 39.53 6.52 19.99
CA ASP A 10 39.63 7.93 19.60
C ASP A 10 38.27 8.62 19.41
N ARG A 11 37.17 7.87 19.25
CA ARG A 11 35.84 8.42 18.89
C ARG A 11 34.71 8.09 19.88
N GLY A 12 35.00 7.39 20.98
CA GLY A 12 34.00 6.97 21.96
C GLY A 12 33.14 5.79 21.51
N THR A 13 31.93 5.65 22.05
CA THR A 13 31.02 4.55 21.73
C THR A 13 30.45 4.69 20.31
N THR A 14 30.83 3.81 19.40
CA THR A 14 30.28 3.75 18.04
C THR A 14 29.25 2.62 17.91
N THR A 15 28.17 2.86 17.18
CA THR A 15 27.15 1.83 16.89
C THR A 15 27.15 1.53 15.40
N THR A 16 27.29 0.25 15.05
CA THR A 16 27.20 -0.24 13.68
C THR A 16 25.94 -1.10 13.53
N THR A 17 25.24 -0.95 12.41
CA THR A 17 24.07 -1.76 12.05
C THR A 17 24.38 -2.57 10.81
N THR A 18 24.34 -3.90 10.90
CA THR A 18 24.48 -4.80 9.76
C THR A 18 23.11 -5.21 9.23
N VAL A 19 22.85 -4.83 7.98
CA VAL A 19 21.67 -5.25 7.21
C VAL A 19 22.08 -6.35 6.24
N ARG A 20 21.29 -7.42 6.16
CA ARG A 20 21.54 -8.58 5.29
C ARG A 20 20.23 -9.01 4.66
N VAL A 21 20.25 -9.25 3.34
CA VAL A 21 19.16 -9.88 2.60
C VAL A 21 19.70 -11.18 2.00
N SER A 22 18.94 -12.27 2.14
CA SER A 22 19.24 -13.53 1.47
C SER A 22 18.56 -13.50 0.11
N LEU A 23 19.34 -13.62 -0.97
CA LEU A 23 18.79 -13.55 -2.33
C LEU A 23 18.25 -14.90 -2.82
N LEU A 24 18.94 -16.00 -2.50
CA LEU A 24 18.56 -17.35 -2.93
C LEU A 24 18.93 -18.38 -1.86
N ARG A 25 18.14 -19.45 -1.78
CA ARG A 25 18.47 -20.67 -1.06
C ARG A 25 18.04 -21.86 -1.92
N ALA A 26 18.99 -22.66 -2.39
CA ALA A 26 18.74 -23.83 -3.23
C ALA A 26 18.90 -25.15 -2.42
N PRO A 27 17.88 -25.61 -1.67
CA PRO A 27 17.93 -26.91 -1.01
C PRO A 27 17.96 -28.05 -2.04
N ARG A 28 18.66 -29.14 -1.74
CA ARG A 28 18.78 -30.30 -2.65
C ARG A 28 17.74 -31.41 -2.44
N PHE A 29 16.90 -31.27 -1.42
CA PHE A 29 15.79 -32.17 -1.14
C PHE A 29 14.55 -31.31 -0.90
N PRO A 30 13.39 -31.65 -1.50
CA PRO A 30 13.10 -32.84 -2.31
C PRO A 30 13.59 -32.77 -3.77
N ASP A 31 13.97 -31.60 -4.26
CA ASP A 31 14.35 -31.39 -5.66
C ASP A 31 15.87 -31.10 -5.81
N PRO A 32 16.62 -31.96 -6.51
CA PRO A 32 18.06 -31.78 -6.72
C PRO A 32 18.39 -30.61 -7.67
N GLU A 33 17.42 -30.12 -8.43
CA GLU A 33 17.57 -29.03 -9.40
C GLU A 33 16.95 -27.70 -8.94
N THR A 34 16.58 -27.62 -7.65
CA THR A 34 15.97 -26.43 -7.05
C THR A 34 16.77 -25.16 -7.38
N ASP A 35 16.09 -24.17 -7.94
CA ASP A 35 16.62 -22.85 -8.27
C ASP A 35 17.84 -22.85 -9.20
N GLN A 36 18.07 -23.89 -10.00
CA GLN A 36 19.06 -23.82 -11.07
C GLN A 36 18.59 -22.88 -12.20
N GLY A 37 19.51 -22.10 -12.76
CA GLY A 37 19.24 -21.18 -13.87
C GLY A 37 19.55 -19.71 -13.56
N VAL A 38 19.04 -18.82 -14.41
CA VAL A 38 19.30 -17.37 -14.31
C VAL A 38 18.26 -16.70 -13.43
N HIS A 39 18.73 -16.03 -12.38
CA HIS A 39 17.90 -15.24 -11.47
C HIS A 39 18.22 -13.75 -11.62
N ARG A 40 17.20 -12.89 -11.48
CA ARG A 40 17.36 -11.44 -11.41
C ARG A 40 16.77 -10.95 -10.10
N PHE A 41 17.62 -10.32 -9.27
CA PHE A 41 17.21 -9.79 -7.98
C PHE A 41 17.22 -8.26 -8.02
N GLN A 42 16.10 -7.65 -7.64
CA GLN A 42 15.97 -6.20 -7.48
C GLN A 42 15.91 -5.85 -6.00
N HIS A 43 16.71 -4.88 -5.57
CA HIS A 43 16.74 -4.42 -4.18
C HIS A 43 16.96 -2.91 -4.15
N ALA A 44 16.50 -2.27 -3.07
CA ALA A 44 16.75 -0.87 -2.78
C ALA A 44 17.09 -0.72 -1.30
N LEU A 45 17.98 0.23 -1.01
CA LEU A 45 18.31 0.68 0.34
C LEU A 45 18.12 2.19 0.38
N VAL A 46 17.28 2.66 1.30
CA VAL A 46 16.98 4.08 1.48
C VAL A 46 17.42 4.49 2.89
N PRO A 47 18.65 5.02 3.06
CA PRO A 47 19.11 5.51 4.36
C PRO A 47 18.27 6.72 4.81
N GLY A 48 17.94 6.77 6.10
CA GLY A 48 17.20 7.91 6.68
C GLY A 48 15.73 8.01 6.26
N ALA A 49 15.16 6.94 5.69
CA ALA A 49 13.75 6.90 5.31
C ALA A 49 12.83 7.07 6.53
N SER A 50 11.82 7.93 6.40
CA SER A 50 10.64 7.87 7.26
C SER A 50 9.81 6.63 6.95
N VAL A 51 8.80 6.33 7.77
CA VAL A 51 7.85 5.24 7.48
C VAL A 51 7.14 5.48 6.14
N GLY A 52 6.72 6.72 5.87
CA GLY A 52 6.07 7.06 4.60
C GLY A 52 6.99 6.90 3.39
N ASP A 53 8.28 7.22 3.53
CA ASP A 53 9.26 6.98 2.47
C ASP A 53 9.43 5.49 2.21
N ALA A 54 9.54 4.67 3.27
CA ALA A 54 9.65 3.22 3.13
C ALA A 54 8.44 2.60 2.42
N VAL A 55 7.22 3.07 2.76
CA VAL A 55 5.98 2.66 2.10
C VAL A 55 5.99 3.06 0.62
N ARG A 56 6.28 4.33 0.32
CA ARG A 56 6.30 4.88 -1.04
C ARG A 56 7.30 4.16 -1.94
N GLU A 57 8.55 4.01 -1.48
CA GLU A 57 9.60 3.35 -2.25
C GLU A 57 9.37 1.84 -2.36
N GLY A 58 8.77 1.22 -1.33
CA GLY A 58 8.29 -0.16 -1.37
C GLY A 58 7.25 -0.39 -2.48
N TRP A 59 6.33 0.55 -2.70
CA TRP A 59 5.41 0.47 -3.84
C TRP A 59 6.10 0.71 -5.18
N ARG A 60 6.95 1.74 -5.30
CA ARG A 60 7.61 2.08 -6.57
C ARG A 60 8.50 0.96 -7.12
N ILE A 61 9.20 0.23 -6.25
CA ILE A 61 10.06 -0.87 -6.69
C ILE A 61 9.25 -2.10 -7.13
N ASN A 62 8.09 -2.35 -6.53
CA ASN A 62 7.24 -3.52 -6.82
C ASN A 62 6.18 -3.27 -7.90
N VAL A 63 5.79 -2.02 -8.10
CA VAL A 63 4.79 -1.59 -9.09
C VAL A 63 5.37 -0.44 -9.92
N PRO A 64 6.24 -0.75 -10.90
CA PRO A 64 6.89 0.27 -11.70
C PRO A 64 5.87 1.05 -12.54
N GLU A 65 6.09 2.35 -12.68
CA GLU A 65 5.28 3.22 -13.53
C GLU A 65 5.33 2.74 -14.99
N ARG A 66 4.15 2.60 -15.61
CA ARG A 66 4.04 2.33 -17.05
C ARG A 66 3.63 3.61 -17.77
N ARG A 67 4.51 4.11 -18.64
CA ARG A 67 4.23 5.25 -19.51
C ARG A 67 3.62 4.79 -20.82
N VAL A 68 2.52 5.43 -21.21
CA VAL A 68 1.80 5.17 -22.47
C VAL A 68 1.42 6.51 -23.08
N THR A 69 1.65 6.67 -24.39
CA THR A 69 1.19 7.85 -25.14
C THR A 69 -0.28 7.67 -25.52
N GLY A 70 -1.12 8.62 -25.11
CA GLY A 70 -2.56 8.63 -25.44
C GLY A 70 -2.99 9.97 -26.03
N ALA A 71 -4.26 10.05 -26.45
CA ALA A 71 -4.84 11.28 -27.01
C ALA A 71 -5.17 12.35 -25.94
N ARG A 72 -5.30 11.94 -24.67
CA ARG A 72 -5.63 12.81 -23.54
C ARG A 72 -5.07 12.26 -22.24
N GLU A 73 -4.98 13.11 -21.23
CA GLU A 73 -4.68 12.71 -19.86
C GLU A 73 -5.78 11.82 -19.27
N VAL A 74 -5.41 10.89 -18.40
CA VAL A 74 -6.32 10.01 -17.67
C VAL A 74 -6.48 10.59 -16.26
N ALA A 75 -7.67 11.11 -15.96
CA ALA A 75 -7.98 11.58 -14.62
C ALA A 75 -7.97 10.42 -13.61
N PRO A 76 -7.52 10.63 -12.35
CA PRO A 76 -7.56 9.60 -11.32
C PRO A 76 -8.98 9.13 -11.02
N LEU A 77 -9.18 7.82 -10.92
CA LEU A 77 -10.46 7.26 -10.46
C LEU A 77 -10.72 7.57 -8.98
N VAL A 78 -9.64 7.62 -8.18
CA VAL A 78 -9.67 7.92 -6.76
C VAL A 78 -8.41 8.73 -6.43
N SER A 79 -8.56 9.76 -5.59
CA SER A 79 -7.44 10.46 -4.97
C SER A 79 -7.62 10.54 -3.46
N VAL A 80 -6.51 10.68 -2.73
CA VAL A 80 -6.49 10.88 -1.28
C VAL A 80 -5.46 11.96 -0.94
N ASP A 81 -5.76 12.80 0.04
CA ASP A 81 -4.98 13.99 0.39
C ASP A 81 -3.95 13.78 1.52
N ALA A 82 -3.76 12.54 1.97
CA ALA A 82 -2.88 12.21 3.09
C ALA A 82 -2.00 11.00 2.77
N ASP A 83 -0.67 11.19 2.83
CA ASP A 83 0.33 10.14 2.61
C ASP A 83 0.19 8.93 3.54
N ALA A 84 -0.41 9.12 4.72
CA ALA A 84 -0.67 8.04 5.68
C ALA A 84 -1.75 7.06 5.20
N VAL A 85 -2.57 7.42 4.20
CA VAL A 85 -3.63 6.58 3.67
C VAL A 85 -3.24 6.08 2.28
N VAL A 86 -3.02 4.78 2.15
CA VAL A 86 -2.54 4.17 0.91
C VAL A 86 -3.64 3.34 0.28
N VAL A 87 -4.05 3.72 -0.94
CA VAL A 87 -4.97 2.95 -1.79
C VAL A 87 -4.23 1.73 -2.33
N THR A 88 -4.73 0.54 -2.03
CA THR A 88 -4.11 -0.75 -2.39
C THR A 88 -4.89 -1.51 -3.46
N ALA A 89 -6.16 -1.18 -3.67
CA ALA A 89 -6.94 -1.71 -4.77
C ALA A 89 -8.01 -0.72 -5.22
N VAL A 90 -8.19 -0.62 -6.54
CA VAL A 90 -9.36 -0.05 -7.20
C VAL A 90 -9.78 -1.06 -8.25
N LYS A 91 -10.99 -1.60 -8.14
CA LYS A 91 -11.51 -2.60 -9.08
C LYS A 91 -13.01 -2.48 -9.24
N LEU A 92 -13.58 -3.12 -10.25
CA LEU A 92 -15.02 -3.35 -10.32
C LEU A 92 -15.42 -4.41 -9.30
N ALA A 93 -16.65 -4.35 -8.78
CA ALA A 93 -17.22 -5.35 -7.90
C ALA A 93 -17.29 -6.73 -8.60
N ASP A 94 -17.04 -7.80 -7.84
CA ASP A 94 -16.97 -9.16 -8.38
C ASP A 94 -18.32 -9.70 -8.85
N ASP A 95 -19.42 -9.11 -8.36
CA ASP A 95 -20.79 -9.46 -8.74
C ASP A 95 -21.21 -8.93 -10.12
N GLY A 96 -20.34 -8.18 -10.80
CA GLY A 96 -20.61 -7.64 -12.13
C GLY A 96 -21.61 -6.47 -12.15
N SER A 97 -21.99 -5.92 -11.00
CA SER A 97 -22.88 -4.75 -10.89
C SER A 97 -22.38 -3.50 -11.60
N GLY A 98 -21.07 -3.41 -11.85
CA GLY A 98 -20.42 -2.20 -12.35
C GLY A 98 -19.99 -1.24 -11.23
N ASP A 99 -20.32 -1.55 -9.98
CA ASP A 99 -19.85 -0.81 -8.80
C ASP A 99 -18.33 -0.84 -8.70
N VAL A 100 -17.76 0.16 -8.04
CA VAL A 100 -16.31 0.26 -7.83
C VAL A 100 -15.96 -0.04 -6.39
N VAL A 101 -15.05 -0.99 -6.18
CA VAL A 101 -14.49 -1.33 -4.89
C VAL A 101 -13.15 -0.64 -4.73
N VAL A 102 -13.00 0.12 -3.65
CA VAL A 102 -11.76 0.80 -3.27
C VAL A 102 -11.31 0.27 -1.92
N ARG A 103 -10.07 -0.22 -1.87
CA ARG A 103 -9.42 -0.67 -0.64
C ARG A 103 -8.23 0.21 -0.33
N PHE A 104 -8.13 0.62 0.92
CA PHE A 104 -7.04 1.45 1.41
C PHE A 104 -6.75 1.13 2.86
N HIS A 105 -5.57 1.53 3.33
CA HIS A 105 -5.17 1.33 4.71
C HIS A 105 -4.37 2.52 5.25
N GLU A 106 -4.35 2.63 6.57
CA GLU A 106 -3.41 3.51 7.27
C GLU A 106 -2.03 2.85 7.32
N ALA A 107 -1.00 3.52 6.83
CA ALA A 107 0.32 2.94 6.59
C ALA A 107 1.40 3.37 7.60
N HIS A 108 1.14 4.40 8.41
CA HIS A 108 2.14 4.98 9.32
C HIS A 108 2.02 4.46 10.76
N GLY A 109 0.99 3.67 11.09
CA GLY A 109 0.72 3.18 12.44
C GLY A 109 0.09 4.23 13.36
N GLY A 110 -0.49 5.29 12.79
CA GLY A 110 -1.09 6.40 13.51
C GLY A 110 -2.61 6.50 13.31
N ARG A 111 -3.25 7.46 13.98
CA ARG A 111 -4.61 7.87 13.59
C ARG A 111 -4.50 8.83 12.41
N ALA A 112 -5.26 8.59 11.35
CA ALA A 112 -5.27 9.43 10.16
C ALA A 112 -6.65 10.06 9.93
N ARG A 113 -6.64 11.32 9.48
CA ARG A 113 -7.80 11.97 8.86
C ARG A 113 -7.40 12.32 7.44
N ALA A 114 -8.27 12.00 6.48
CA ALA A 114 -8.01 12.23 5.07
C ALA A 114 -9.33 12.44 4.33
N THR A 115 -9.25 13.05 3.16
CA THR A 115 -10.35 13.14 2.21
C THR A 115 -10.05 12.21 1.04
N LEU A 116 -10.91 11.23 0.82
CA LEU A 116 -10.90 10.44 -0.41
C LEU A 116 -11.86 11.07 -1.40
N THR A 117 -11.41 11.33 -2.63
CA THR A 117 -12.25 11.90 -3.70
C THR A 117 -12.43 10.88 -4.81
N ALA A 118 -13.67 10.54 -5.13
CA ALA A 118 -14.00 9.72 -6.31
C ALA A 118 -14.05 10.60 -7.57
N GLY A 119 -13.37 10.16 -8.63
CA GLY A 119 -13.35 10.82 -9.95
C GLY A 119 -14.56 10.50 -10.84
N PHE A 120 -15.62 9.96 -10.26
CA PHE A 120 -16.84 9.51 -10.93
C PHE A 120 -18.05 9.74 -10.01
N ASP A 121 -19.25 9.77 -10.59
CA ASP A 121 -20.48 9.99 -9.83
C ASP A 121 -20.79 8.82 -8.89
N VAL A 122 -21.07 9.15 -7.64
CA VAL A 122 -21.31 8.18 -6.56
C VAL A 122 -22.77 8.21 -6.12
N ALA A 123 -23.49 7.15 -6.44
CA ALA A 123 -24.88 6.94 -6.03
C ALA A 123 -24.99 6.61 -4.53
N GLY A 124 -24.04 5.81 -4.03
CA GLY A 124 -23.99 5.34 -2.66
C GLY A 124 -22.64 4.77 -2.29
N ILE A 125 -22.38 4.67 -1.00
CA ILE A 125 -21.13 4.10 -0.47
C ILE A 125 -21.49 3.12 0.65
N THR A 126 -20.90 1.94 0.62
CA THR A 126 -21.09 0.92 1.65
C THR A 126 -19.73 0.38 2.08
N ALA A 127 -19.47 0.35 3.39
CA ALA A 127 -18.30 -0.34 3.92
C ALA A 127 -18.51 -1.85 3.82
N THR A 128 -17.48 -2.57 3.40
CA THR A 128 -17.53 -4.01 3.19
C THR A 128 -16.37 -4.72 3.87
N ASP A 129 -16.51 -6.03 4.04
CA ASP A 129 -15.36 -6.88 4.29
C ASP A 129 -14.52 -7.10 3.01
N LEU A 130 -13.50 -7.95 3.11
CA LEU A 130 -12.61 -8.26 1.98
C LEU A 130 -13.26 -9.11 0.88
N LEU A 131 -14.45 -9.66 1.14
CA LEU A 131 -15.26 -10.41 0.18
C LEU A 131 -16.41 -9.55 -0.37
N GLU A 132 -16.34 -8.22 -0.21
CA GLU A 132 -17.33 -7.25 -0.70
C GLU A 132 -18.71 -7.37 -0.04
N ARG A 133 -18.81 -8.07 1.10
CA ARG A 133 -20.06 -8.21 1.84
C ARG A 133 -20.26 -6.99 2.73
N PRO A 134 -21.45 -6.35 2.72
CA PRO A 134 -21.73 -5.18 3.55
C PRO A 134 -21.47 -5.42 5.03
N LEU A 135 -20.82 -4.46 5.69
CA LEU A 135 -20.66 -4.46 7.14
C LEU A 135 -21.90 -3.82 7.77
N THR A 136 -22.71 -4.60 8.47
CA THR A 136 -23.99 -4.17 9.04
C THR A 136 -23.86 -3.13 10.15
N GLU A 137 -22.74 -3.11 10.87
CA GLU A 137 -22.50 -2.20 12.00
C GLU A 137 -21.54 -1.05 11.66
N ALA A 138 -21.08 -0.97 10.40
CA ALA A 138 -20.23 0.12 9.99
C ALA A 138 -21.07 1.40 9.82
N PRO A 139 -20.67 2.53 10.43
CA PRO A 139 -21.36 3.79 10.18
C PRO A 139 -21.26 4.14 8.70
N ALA A 140 -22.34 4.72 8.16
CA ALA A 140 -22.30 5.29 6.81
C ALA A 140 -21.18 6.34 6.76
N PRO A 141 -20.29 6.28 5.76
CA PRO A 141 -19.16 7.19 5.73
C PRO A 141 -19.62 8.61 5.37
N GLU A 142 -19.05 9.60 6.07
CA GLU A 142 -19.41 11.01 5.96
C GLU A 142 -18.93 11.58 4.61
N ARG A 143 -19.85 12.11 3.78
CA ARG A 143 -19.54 12.58 2.43
C ARG A 143 -20.17 13.92 2.06
N ASP A 144 -19.50 14.63 1.17
CA ASP A 144 -19.99 15.81 0.44
C ASP A 144 -19.75 15.60 -1.06
N GLY A 145 -20.83 15.33 -1.80
CA GLY A 145 -20.76 14.89 -3.21
C GLY A 145 -19.90 13.63 -3.38
N ASN A 146 -18.78 13.77 -4.10
CA ASN A 146 -17.80 12.71 -4.36
C ASN A 146 -16.62 12.71 -3.38
N ARG A 147 -16.65 13.56 -2.35
CA ARG A 147 -15.61 13.64 -1.31
C ARG A 147 -16.05 12.91 -0.06
N LEU A 148 -15.19 12.06 0.48
CA LEU A 148 -15.43 11.22 1.63
C LEU A 148 -14.44 11.56 2.74
N LEU A 149 -14.95 11.93 3.92
CA LEU A 149 -14.11 12.16 5.09
C LEU A 149 -13.77 10.82 5.75
N LEU A 150 -12.49 10.52 5.79
CA LEU A 150 -11.93 9.31 6.38
C LEU A 150 -11.37 9.58 7.77
N ARG A 151 -11.58 8.62 8.68
CA ARG A 151 -10.99 8.58 10.02
C ARG A 151 -10.50 7.17 10.27
N LEU A 152 -9.18 6.96 10.16
CA LEU A 152 -8.59 5.63 10.32
C LEU A 152 -7.86 5.50 11.65
N ARG A 153 -7.94 4.31 12.23
CA ARG A 153 -7.12 3.84 13.34
C ARG A 153 -5.75 3.35 12.83
N PRO A 154 -4.75 3.20 13.71
CA PRO A 154 -3.45 2.61 13.35
C PRO A 154 -3.59 1.30 12.57
N PHE A 155 -2.99 1.24 11.38
CA PHE A 155 -3.01 0.08 10.48
C PHE A 155 -4.40 -0.43 10.08
N GLU A 156 -5.43 0.41 10.19
CA GLU A 156 -6.77 0.02 9.79
C GLU A 156 -6.86 -0.18 8.28
N LEU A 157 -7.39 -1.34 7.87
CA LEU A 157 -7.72 -1.67 6.49
C LEU A 157 -9.21 -1.44 6.26
N VAL A 158 -9.54 -0.62 5.26
CA VAL A 158 -10.93 -0.29 4.91
C VAL A 158 -11.19 -0.69 3.46
N THR A 159 -12.33 -1.31 3.23
CA THR A 159 -12.85 -1.59 1.89
C THR A 159 -14.20 -0.92 1.75
N LEU A 160 -14.35 -0.10 0.71
CA LEU A 160 -15.59 0.61 0.40
C LEU A 160 -16.07 0.21 -0.99
N ARG A 161 -17.35 -0.08 -1.11
CA ARG A 161 -18.08 -0.26 -2.36
C ARG A 161 -18.79 1.04 -2.71
N PHE A 162 -18.50 1.59 -3.89
CA PHE A 162 -19.11 2.77 -4.46
C PHE A 162 -20.12 2.34 -5.53
N ALA A 163 -21.40 2.55 -5.25
CA ALA A 163 -22.46 2.32 -6.21
C ALA A 163 -22.38 3.38 -7.32
N ARG A 164 -22.45 2.94 -8.58
CA ARG A 164 -22.39 3.83 -9.75
C ARG A 164 -23.77 3.94 -10.40
N HIS A 165 -24.05 5.10 -10.97
CA HIS A 165 -25.23 5.34 -11.81
C HIS A 165 -24.98 4.86 -13.25
#